data_AF-A0A835NNI6-F1
#
_entry.id   AF-A0A835NNI6-F1
#
_cell.length_a   1.000
_cell.length_b   1.000
_cell.length_c   1.000
_cell.angle_alpha   90.00
_cell.angle_beta   90.00
_cell.angle_gamma   90.00
#
_symmetry.space_group_name_H-M   'P 1'
#
loop_
_entity.id
_entity.type
_entity.pdbx_description
1 polymer ?
#
loop_
_entity_poly.entity_id
_entity_poly.type
_entity_poly.pdbx_seq_one_letter_code
_entity_poly.pdbx_strand_id
1 'polypeptide(L)'
;CQAGNVPVIFDEHHLSEVQNTASEEKLDRVVDSMKESKVALIGKIHTPMEYKGDLASYDMRLRKLGDGLFLQCCKEVAELYPKIKFDTMIIDNCCMQLVQNPYQFDVLVMPNLYGNIVDNLAAGLVGGAGVGARHPFAQAVGRNIANPTAMLLSASNMLRHLNLEYHSNMVSDAVKKVIKGGKVRTRDLGGYSTTSDFVKSVIDNLHPHYGA
;
A
#
# COMPACT_ATOMS: atom_id res chain seq x y z
N CYS A 1 3.02 -9.82 -20.56
CA CYS A 1 3.48 -8.56 -19.94
C CYS A 1 4.76 -8.08 -20.60
N GLN A 2 4.71 -7.01 -21.40
CA GLN A 2 5.88 -6.40 -22.06
C GLN A 2 6.87 -5.72 -21.09
N ALA A 3 6.60 -5.71 -19.78
CA ALA A 3 7.45 -5.09 -18.76
C ALA A 3 8.69 -5.93 -18.36
N GLY A 4 8.74 -7.23 -18.72
CA GLY A 4 9.82 -8.14 -18.25
C GLY A 4 11.19 -7.93 -18.92
N ASN A 5 11.24 -7.21 -20.04
CA ASN A 5 12.48 -6.97 -20.81
C ASN A 5 12.93 -5.50 -20.78
N VAL A 6 12.36 -4.67 -19.90
CA VAL A 6 12.86 -3.30 -19.71
C VAL A 6 14.07 -3.38 -18.79
N PRO A 7 15.29 -3.04 -19.24
CA PRO A 7 16.46 -3.06 -18.37
C PRO A 7 16.26 -2.03 -17.25
N VAL A 8 16.14 -2.53 -16.01
CA VAL A 8 16.13 -1.65 -14.83
C VAL A 8 17.58 -1.32 -14.51
N ILE A 9 17.97 -0.08 -14.80
CA ILE A 9 19.29 0.45 -14.48
C ILE A 9 19.23 0.97 -13.05
N PHE A 10 19.96 0.33 -12.14
CA PHE A 10 20.11 0.80 -10.78
C PHE A 10 21.35 1.70 -10.69
N ASP A 11 21.12 2.95 -10.33
CA ASP A 11 22.18 3.92 -10.04
C ASP A 11 22.39 3.93 -8.51
N GLU A 12 23.38 3.16 -8.04
CA GLU A 12 23.63 2.98 -6.60
C GLU A 12 24.49 4.12 -6.05
N HIS A 13 23.88 4.93 -5.16
CA HIS A 13 24.58 6.00 -4.44
C HIS A 13 24.77 5.61 -2.97
N HIS A 14 26.03 5.48 -2.52
CA HIS A 14 26.33 5.25 -1.11
C HIS A 14 26.43 6.56 -0.34
N LEU A 15 25.51 6.76 0.61
CA LEU A 15 25.40 7.96 1.43
C LEU A 15 25.76 7.59 2.88
N SER A 16 26.84 8.17 3.41
CA SER A 16 27.28 8.00 4.79
C SER A 16 27.86 9.31 5.31
N GLU A 17 27.42 9.73 6.51
CA GLU A 17 27.94 10.89 7.23
C GLU A 17 29.11 10.55 8.18
N VAL A 18 29.45 9.26 8.35
CA VAL A 18 30.50 8.81 9.28
C VAL A 18 31.90 9.27 8.83
N GLN A 19 32.03 9.60 7.55
CA GLN A 19 33.15 10.35 6.99
C GLN A 19 32.56 11.67 6.51
N ASN A 20 33.13 12.79 6.92
CA ASN A 20 32.74 14.17 6.61
C ASN A 20 32.85 14.47 5.09
N THR A 21 32.09 13.74 4.29
CA THR A 21 32.22 13.58 2.83
C THR A 21 30.84 13.51 2.16
N ALA A 22 29.78 13.93 2.86
CA ALA A 22 28.49 14.24 2.26
C ALA A 22 28.52 15.71 1.81
N SER A 23 29.16 15.98 0.67
CA SER A 23 29.09 17.28 0.01
C SER A 23 27.68 17.50 -0.55
N GLU A 24 27.20 18.75 -0.58
CA GLU A 24 25.92 19.13 -1.22
C GLU A 24 25.80 18.55 -2.63
N GLU A 25 26.91 18.46 -3.37
CA GLU A 25 26.99 17.84 -4.70
C GLU A 25 26.48 16.39 -4.75
N LYS A 26 26.66 15.58 -3.71
CA LYS A 26 26.14 14.19 -3.70
C LYS A 26 24.64 14.15 -3.53
N LEU A 27 24.07 15.07 -2.75
CA LEU A 27 22.62 15.20 -2.59
C LEU A 27 22.00 15.66 -3.92
N ASP A 28 22.60 16.63 -4.59
CA ASP A 28 22.14 17.13 -5.88
C ASP A 28 22.20 16.04 -6.96
N ARG A 29 23.27 15.23 -7.00
CA ARG A 29 23.35 14.07 -7.89
C ARG A 29 22.25 13.04 -7.67
N VAL A 30 21.90 12.76 -6.41
CA VAL A 30 20.79 11.84 -6.08
C VAL A 30 19.47 12.44 -6.55
N VAL A 31 19.24 13.72 -6.32
CA VAL A 31 18.01 14.41 -6.75
C VAL A 31 17.91 14.47 -8.27
N ASP A 32 19.00 14.74 -8.98
CA ASP A 32 19.01 14.78 -10.44
C ASP A 32 18.83 13.37 -11.05
N SER A 33 19.48 12.35 -10.48
CA SER A 33 19.23 10.96 -10.83
C SER A 33 17.75 10.57 -10.60
N MET A 34 17.13 11.04 -9.51
CA MET A 34 15.69 10.83 -9.26
C MET A 34 14.79 11.53 -10.30
N LYS A 35 15.17 12.72 -10.77
CA LYS A 35 14.43 13.43 -11.83
C LYS A 35 14.51 12.68 -13.17
N GLU A 36 15.68 12.14 -13.50
CA GLU A 36 15.90 11.42 -14.76
C GLU A 36 15.25 10.03 -14.76
N SER A 37 15.45 9.26 -13.69
CA SER A 37 14.99 7.86 -13.57
C SER A 37 13.50 7.71 -13.24
N LYS A 38 12.85 8.78 -12.77
CA LYS A 38 11.43 8.84 -12.38
C LYS A 38 10.98 7.86 -11.27
N VAL A 39 11.85 7.01 -10.69
CA VAL A 39 11.71 6.18 -9.45
C VAL A 39 13.07 5.50 -9.15
N ALA A 40 13.53 5.06 -7.95
CA ALA A 40 13.12 5.08 -6.54
C ALA A 40 14.41 4.93 -5.68
N LEU A 41 14.44 5.46 -4.45
CA LEU A 41 15.50 5.14 -3.48
C LEU A 41 15.23 3.79 -2.80
N ILE A 42 16.17 2.84 -2.91
CA ILE A 42 16.14 1.57 -2.18
C ILE A 42 17.26 1.60 -1.14
N GLY A 43 16.92 1.76 0.13
CA GLY A 43 17.92 1.74 1.20
C GLY A 43 17.39 2.23 2.54
N LYS A 44 18.14 1.93 3.60
CA LYS A 44 17.94 2.50 4.92
C LYS A 44 18.92 3.65 5.08
N ILE A 45 18.41 4.88 5.14
CA ILE A 45 19.26 6.05 5.37
C ILE A 45 19.48 6.16 6.87
N HIS A 46 20.75 6.26 7.25
CA HIS A 46 21.16 6.36 8.64
C HIS A 46 21.77 7.74 8.84
N THR A 47 21.03 8.63 9.49
CA THR A 47 21.60 9.86 10.05
C THR A 47 22.23 9.51 11.41
N PRO A 48 23.58 9.53 11.57
CA PRO A 48 24.17 9.57 12.90
C PRO A 48 23.70 10.83 13.62
N MET A 49 23.16 10.67 14.84
CA MET A 49 22.70 11.76 15.69
C MET A 49 23.90 12.61 16.18
N GLU A 50 24.48 13.45 15.33
CA GLU A 50 25.29 14.57 15.81
C GLU A 50 24.35 15.67 16.32
N TYR A 51 24.41 15.93 17.62
CA TYR A 51 23.71 17.01 18.31
C TYR A 51 24.34 18.37 17.95
N LYS A 52 24.37 18.73 16.67
CA LYS A 52 24.60 20.12 16.23
C LYS A 52 23.21 20.74 16.11
N GLY A 53 22.95 21.79 16.87
CA GLY A 53 21.63 22.41 17.09
C GLY A 53 20.87 22.95 15.88
N ASP A 54 21.22 22.52 14.66
CA ASP A 54 20.40 22.74 13.48
C ASP A 54 19.47 21.53 13.31
N LEU A 55 18.17 21.78 13.28
CA LEU A 55 17.10 20.83 12.97
C LEU A 55 17.21 20.20 11.55
N ALA A 56 18.36 20.29 10.87
CA ALA A 56 18.54 20.00 9.45
C ALA A 56 19.37 18.74 9.20
N SER A 57 18.97 17.60 9.78
CA SER A 57 19.54 16.30 9.44
C SER A 57 19.44 16.00 7.95
N TYR A 58 20.37 15.20 7.44
CA TYR A 58 20.39 14.78 6.03
C TYR A 58 19.10 14.10 5.60
N ASP A 59 18.54 13.23 6.45
CA ASP A 59 17.23 12.62 6.24
C ASP A 59 16.09 13.64 6.08
N MET A 60 16.15 14.77 6.79
CA MET A 60 15.14 15.80 6.68
C MET A 60 15.29 16.59 5.38
N ARG A 61 16.53 16.88 4.96
CA ARG A 61 16.80 17.58 3.68
C ARG A 61 16.40 16.72 2.49
N LEU A 62 16.77 15.44 2.50
CA LEU A 62 16.41 14.51 1.44
C LEU A 62 14.90 14.32 1.34
N ARG A 63 14.19 14.19 2.47
CA ARG A 63 12.71 14.14 2.46
C ARG A 63 12.10 15.41 1.88
N LYS A 64 12.61 16.60 2.26
CA LYS A 64 12.12 17.87 1.68
C LYS A 64 12.26 17.90 0.17
N LEU A 65 13.39 17.46 -0.37
CA LEU A 65 13.65 17.44 -1.81
C LEU A 65 12.86 16.35 -2.53
N GLY A 66 12.86 15.13 -2.00
CA GLY A 66 12.17 13.98 -2.58
C GLY A 66 10.65 14.12 -2.55
N ASP A 67 10.07 14.47 -1.40
CA ASP A 67 8.63 14.70 -1.28
C ASP A 67 8.21 15.95 -2.06
N GLY A 68 9.07 16.98 -2.09
CA GLY A 68 8.85 18.18 -2.89
C GLY A 68 8.79 17.88 -4.39
N LEU A 69 9.73 17.09 -4.91
CA LEU A 69 9.75 16.65 -6.30
C LEU A 69 8.52 15.81 -6.64
N PHE A 70 8.16 14.85 -5.79
CA PHE A 70 6.95 14.04 -5.98
C PHE A 70 5.69 14.91 -6.05
N LEU A 71 5.56 15.86 -5.12
CA LEU A 71 4.42 16.77 -5.08
C LEU A 71 4.34 17.67 -6.32
N GLN A 72 5.50 18.14 -6.81
CA GLN A 72 5.56 18.92 -8.03
C GLN A 72 5.09 18.11 -9.25
N CYS A 73 5.60 16.89 -9.43
CA CYS A 73 5.16 15.98 -10.49
C CYS A 73 3.65 15.72 -10.42
N CYS A 74 3.10 15.50 -9.21
CA CYS A 74 1.66 15.32 -9.04
C CYS A 74 0.85 16.57 -9.46
N LYS A 75 1.32 17.78 -9.15
CA LYS A 75 0.68 19.03 -9.55
C LYS A 75 0.70 19.21 -11.07
N GLU A 76 1.84 18.98 -11.71
CA GLU A 76 1.99 19.07 -13.17
C GLU A 76 1.05 18.10 -13.89
N VAL A 77 0.93 16.86 -13.39
CA VAL A 77 -0.02 15.89 -13.94
C VAL A 77 -1.47 16.29 -13.66
N ALA A 78 -1.78 16.85 -12.49
CA ALA A 78 -3.13 17.29 -12.14
C ALA A 78 -3.66 18.39 -13.08
N GLU A 79 -2.80 19.29 -13.56
CA GLU A 79 -3.16 20.32 -14.55
C GLU A 79 -3.68 19.72 -15.87
N LEU A 80 -3.23 18.52 -16.23
CA LEU A 80 -3.70 17.80 -17.43
C LEU A 80 -5.12 17.22 -17.26
N TYR A 81 -5.61 17.12 -16.02
CA TYR A 81 -6.91 16.52 -15.69
C TYR A 81 -7.78 17.48 -14.84
N PRO A 82 -8.21 18.63 -15.39
CA PRO A 82 -8.92 19.68 -14.62
C PRO A 82 -10.30 19.25 -14.09
N LYS A 83 -10.83 18.13 -14.58
CA LYS A 83 -12.09 17.55 -14.08
C LYS A 83 -11.93 16.84 -12.74
N ILE A 84 -10.70 16.47 -12.37
CA ILE A 84 -10.39 15.75 -11.14
C ILE A 84 -9.90 16.79 -10.12
N LYS A 85 -10.56 16.85 -8.96
CA LYS A 85 -10.11 17.72 -7.87
C LYS A 85 -8.78 17.20 -7.32
N PHE A 86 -7.77 18.06 -7.24
CA PHE A 86 -6.46 17.74 -6.67
C PHE A 86 -6.25 18.54 -5.39
N ASP A 87 -6.09 17.83 -4.27
CA ASP A 87 -5.78 18.40 -2.96
C ASP A 87 -4.51 17.73 -2.40
N THR A 88 -3.79 18.44 -1.53
CA THR A 88 -2.54 17.96 -0.94
C THR A 88 -2.63 17.98 0.58
N MET A 89 -2.18 16.93 1.25
CA MET A 89 -2.21 16.81 2.70
C MET A 89 -0.89 16.24 3.21
N ILE A 90 -0.37 16.77 4.32
CA ILE A 90 0.81 16.22 4.98
C ILE A 90 0.45 14.89 5.63
N ILE A 91 1.37 13.92 5.60
CA ILE A 91 1.11 12.52 5.97
C ILE A 91 0.64 12.35 7.42
N ASP A 92 1.09 13.19 8.34
CA ASP A 92 0.69 13.18 9.75
C ASP A 92 -0.80 13.55 9.92
N ASN A 93 -1.22 14.65 9.28
CA ASN A 93 -2.62 15.06 9.24
C ASN A 93 -3.46 14.04 8.46
N CYS A 94 -2.95 13.48 7.37
CA CYS A 94 -3.63 12.43 6.61
C CYS A 94 -3.93 11.20 7.48
N CYS A 95 -2.95 10.70 8.24
CA CYS A 95 -3.16 9.59 9.17
C CYS A 95 -4.21 9.93 10.25
N MET A 96 -4.17 11.15 10.81
CA MET A 96 -5.17 11.58 11.80
C MET A 96 -6.58 11.64 11.18
N GLN A 97 -6.71 12.24 10.00
CA GLN A 97 -7.98 12.37 9.28
C GLN A 97 -8.54 11.03 8.83
N LEU A 98 -7.69 10.07 8.44
CA LEU A 98 -8.10 8.71 8.10
C LEU A 98 -8.79 8.01 9.27
N VAL A 99 -8.32 8.25 10.50
CA VAL A 99 -8.94 7.68 11.71
C VAL A 99 -10.20 8.47 12.11
N GLN A 100 -10.17 9.80 12.01
CA GLN A 100 -11.30 10.65 12.43
C GLN A 100 -12.49 10.62 11.47
N ASN A 101 -12.24 10.77 10.17
CA ASN A 101 -13.26 10.79 9.14
C ASN A 101 -12.69 10.28 7.80
N PRO A 102 -12.59 8.94 7.60
CA PRO A 102 -12.03 8.38 6.38
C PRO A 102 -12.87 8.69 5.11
N TYR A 103 -14.15 8.99 5.26
CA TYR A 103 -15.09 9.23 4.14
C TYR A 103 -14.81 10.51 3.34
N GLN A 104 -13.91 11.38 3.82
CA GLN A 104 -13.48 12.56 3.09
C GLN A 104 -12.51 12.23 1.93
N PHE A 105 -11.92 11.03 1.95
CA PHE A 105 -10.95 10.59 0.95
C PHE A 105 -11.60 9.75 -0.15
N ASP A 106 -11.08 9.91 -1.36
CA ASP A 106 -11.49 9.12 -2.53
C ASP A 106 -10.30 8.30 -3.06
N VAL A 107 -9.32 8.97 -3.66
CA VAL A 107 -8.09 8.35 -4.14
C VAL A 107 -6.89 8.99 -3.45
N LEU A 108 -5.99 8.16 -2.90
CA LEU A 108 -4.75 8.58 -2.27
C LEU A 108 -3.55 8.14 -3.11
N VAL A 109 -2.64 9.08 -3.39
CA VAL A 109 -1.41 8.82 -4.13
C VAL A 109 -0.23 9.30 -3.28
N MET A 110 0.73 8.41 -3.06
CA MET A 110 1.85 8.69 -2.15
C MET A 110 3.10 7.86 -2.48
N PRO A 111 4.30 8.29 -2.04
CA PRO A 111 5.51 7.49 -2.11
C PRO A 111 5.40 6.16 -1.34
N ASN A 112 6.23 5.19 -1.73
CA ASN A 112 6.19 3.80 -1.23
C ASN A 112 6.11 3.67 0.31
N LEU A 113 6.95 4.40 1.04
CA LEU A 113 6.97 4.33 2.51
C LEU A 113 5.64 4.78 3.13
N TYR A 114 5.12 5.92 2.68
CA TYR A 114 3.84 6.45 3.16
C TYR A 114 2.69 5.53 2.76
N GLY A 115 2.76 4.94 1.55
CA GLY A 115 1.82 3.94 1.05
C GLY A 115 1.70 2.76 1.99
N ASN A 116 2.83 2.18 2.41
CA ASN A 116 2.82 1.06 3.35
C ASN A 116 2.21 1.43 4.72
N ILE A 117 2.47 2.65 5.23
CA ILE A 117 1.89 3.12 6.49
C ILE A 117 0.37 3.25 6.35
N VAL A 118 -0.09 3.94 5.31
CA VAL A 118 -1.52 4.19 5.09
C VAL A 118 -2.26 2.90 4.75
N ASP A 119 -1.69 2.00 3.96
CA ASP A 119 -2.28 0.70 3.63
C ASP A 119 -2.60 -0.10 4.90
N ASN A 120 -1.65 -0.16 5.85
CA ASN A 120 -1.85 -0.87 7.10
C ASN A 120 -2.86 -0.17 8.02
N LEU A 121 -2.83 1.17 8.06
CA LEU A 121 -3.79 1.97 8.82
C LEU A 121 -5.22 1.76 8.29
N ALA A 122 -5.40 1.89 6.98
CA ALA A 122 -6.69 1.72 6.31
C ALA A 122 -7.19 0.28 6.42
N ALA A 123 -6.32 -0.72 6.26
CA ALA A 123 -6.68 -2.12 6.50
C ALA A 123 -7.17 -2.32 7.94
N GLY A 124 -6.53 -1.69 8.93
CA GLY A 124 -6.98 -1.67 10.32
C GLY A 124 -8.41 -1.15 10.50
N LEU A 125 -8.78 -0.09 9.79
CA LEU A 125 -10.13 0.52 9.86
C LEU A 125 -11.23 -0.41 9.31
N VAL A 126 -10.91 -1.28 8.34
CA VAL A 126 -11.90 -2.12 7.65
C VAL A 126 -11.95 -3.58 8.14
N GLY A 127 -11.22 -3.93 9.20
CA GLY A 127 -11.24 -5.28 9.78
C GLY A 127 -9.89 -5.99 9.85
N GLY A 128 -8.79 -5.27 9.60
CA GLY A 128 -7.42 -5.73 9.81
C GLY A 128 -6.79 -6.46 8.63
N ALA A 129 -5.60 -7.00 8.87
CA ALA A 129 -4.73 -7.56 7.82
C ALA A 129 -5.36 -8.71 7.01
N GLY A 130 -6.24 -9.51 7.64
CA GLY A 130 -6.91 -10.64 6.99
C GLY A 130 -7.90 -10.26 5.89
N VAL A 131 -8.29 -8.98 5.82
CA VAL A 131 -9.26 -8.46 4.83
C VAL A 131 -8.60 -7.55 3.78
N GLY A 132 -7.42 -6.98 4.06
CA GLY A 132 -6.81 -6.05 3.10
C GLY A 132 -5.35 -5.62 3.30
N ALA A 133 -4.57 -6.20 4.23
CA ALA A 133 -3.15 -5.80 4.37
C ALA A 133 -2.18 -6.79 3.72
N ARG A 134 -1.03 -6.26 3.30
CA ARG A 134 0.09 -7.03 2.73
C ARG A 134 0.90 -7.81 3.77
N HIS A 135 0.69 -7.60 5.07
CA HIS A 135 1.47 -8.28 6.10
C HIS A 135 0.91 -9.67 6.44
N PRO A 136 1.69 -10.74 6.20
CA PRO A 136 1.28 -12.08 6.62
C PRO A 136 1.28 -12.14 8.14
N PHE A 137 0.16 -12.59 8.72
CA PHE A 137 0.10 -12.93 10.13
C PHE A 137 0.95 -14.18 10.37
N ALA A 138 2.25 -13.97 10.64
CA ALA A 138 3.25 -15.04 10.78
C ALA A 138 2.86 -16.10 11.82
N GLN A 139 2.07 -15.71 12.83
CA GLN A 139 1.54 -16.61 13.85
C GLN A 139 0.47 -17.60 13.32
N ALA A 140 -0.10 -17.41 12.13
CA ALA A 140 -1.05 -18.35 11.50
C ALA A 140 -0.40 -19.43 10.62
N VAL A 141 0.92 -19.35 10.37
CA VAL A 141 1.60 -20.27 9.46
C VAL A 141 1.43 -21.71 9.98
N GLY A 142 0.86 -22.58 9.14
CA GLY A 142 0.66 -24.01 9.45
C GLY A 142 -0.40 -24.32 10.52
N ARG A 143 -1.19 -23.32 10.98
CA ARG A 143 -2.11 -23.49 12.11
C ARG A 143 -3.60 -23.50 11.75
N ASN A 144 -3.97 -23.39 10.46
CA ASN A 144 -5.37 -23.37 10.01
C ASN A 144 -6.24 -22.30 10.69
N ILE A 145 -5.64 -21.15 11.04
CA ILE A 145 -6.33 -20.01 11.70
C ILE A 145 -6.30 -18.72 10.87
N ALA A 146 -5.67 -18.74 9.69
CA ALA A 146 -5.60 -17.58 8.80
C ALA A 146 -6.98 -17.24 8.22
N ASN A 147 -7.23 -15.95 8.00
CA ASN A 147 -8.38 -15.50 7.22
C ASN A 147 -8.06 -15.52 5.72
N PRO A 148 -8.76 -16.32 4.89
CA PRO A 148 -8.50 -16.39 3.46
C PRO A 148 -9.15 -15.25 2.67
N THR A 149 -9.92 -14.35 3.31
CA THR A 149 -10.72 -13.31 2.65
C THR A 149 -9.90 -12.44 1.70
N ALA A 150 -8.79 -11.85 2.16
CA ALA A 150 -7.94 -10.99 1.32
C ALA A 150 -7.45 -11.71 0.05
N MET A 151 -7.05 -12.98 0.17
CA MET A 151 -6.55 -13.76 -0.97
C MET A 151 -7.68 -14.12 -1.95
N LEU A 152 -8.86 -14.50 -1.44
CA LEU A 152 -10.01 -14.83 -2.29
C LEU A 152 -10.51 -13.60 -3.07
N LEU A 153 -10.58 -12.44 -2.43
CA LEU A 153 -10.92 -11.18 -3.09
C LEU A 153 -9.85 -10.75 -4.10
N SER A 154 -8.57 -10.97 -3.80
CA SER A 154 -7.47 -10.72 -4.75
C SER A 154 -7.57 -11.64 -5.97
N ALA A 155 -7.88 -12.92 -5.77
CA ALA A 155 -8.13 -13.87 -6.85
C ALA A 155 -9.36 -13.47 -7.69
N SER A 156 -10.43 -12.98 -7.05
CA SER A 156 -11.60 -12.41 -7.73
C SER A 156 -11.20 -11.22 -8.62
N ASN A 157 -10.38 -10.29 -8.12
CA ASN A 157 -9.90 -9.15 -8.91
C ASN A 157 -9.02 -9.61 -10.08
N MET A 158 -8.18 -10.62 -9.87
CA MET A 158 -7.40 -11.24 -10.94
C MET A 158 -8.30 -11.86 -12.01
N LEU A 159 -9.36 -12.59 -11.64
CA LEU A 159 -10.32 -13.13 -12.62
C LEU A 159 -10.98 -12.03 -13.44
N ARG A 160 -11.33 -10.90 -12.80
CA ARG A 160 -11.86 -9.73 -13.51
C ARG A 160 -10.84 -9.16 -14.50
N HIS A 161 -9.57 -9.08 -14.11
CA HIS A 161 -8.48 -8.65 -15.00
C HIS A 161 -8.28 -9.58 -16.22
N LEU A 162 -8.63 -10.87 -16.09
CA LEU A 162 -8.61 -11.85 -17.18
C LEU A 162 -9.91 -11.87 -18.01
N ASN A 163 -10.80 -10.89 -17.84
CA ASN A 163 -12.13 -10.82 -18.46
C ASN A 163 -13.08 -11.98 -18.09
N LEU A 164 -12.85 -12.64 -16.96
CA LEU A 164 -13.71 -13.69 -16.42
C LEU A 164 -14.68 -13.11 -15.37
N GLU A 165 -15.51 -12.16 -15.79
CA GLU A 165 -16.40 -11.40 -14.88
C GLU A 165 -17.40 -12.29 -14.13
N TYR A 166 -17.99 -13.26 -14.82
CA TYR A 166 -18.94 -14.20 -14.21
C TYR A 166 -18.31 -14.93 -13.01
N HIS A 167 -17.11 -15.48 -13.18
CA HIS A 167 -16.40 -16.18 -12.11
C HIS A 167 -15.92 -15.22 -11.02
N SER A 168 -15.47 -14.03 -11.40
CA SER A 168 -15.09 -12.99 -10.44
C SER A 168 -16.25 -12.63 -9.51
N ASN A 169 -17.42 -12.30 -10.08
CA ASN A 169 -18.58 -11.90 -9.31
C ASN A 169 -19.08 -13.06 -8.43
N MET A 170 -19.13 -14.29 -8.96
CA MET A 170 -19.51 -15.48 -8.20
C MET A 170 -18.64 -15.68 -6.94
N VAL A 171 -17.31 -15.54 -7.06
CA VAL A 171 -16.40 -15.66 -5.90
C VAL A 171 -16.56 -14.47 -4.94
N SER A 172 -16.58 -13.24 -5.47
CA SER A 172 -16.72 -12.02 -4.65
C SER A 172 -18.01 -12.04 -3.83
N ASP A 173 -19.13 -12.42 -4.45
CA ASP A 173 -20.44 -12.40 -3.83
C ASP A 173 -20.61 -13.54 -2.82
N ALA A 174 -20.05 -14.73 -3.09
CA ALA A 174 -19.99 -15.81 -2.11
C ALA A 174 -19.22 -15.39 -0.85
N VAL A 175 -18.04 -14.78 -0.99
CA VAL A 175 -17.25 -14.29 0.15
C VAL A 175 -18.01 -13.22 0.94
N LYS A 176 -18.58 -12.22 0.26
CA LYS A 176 -19.40 -11.18 0.91
C LYS A 176 -20.60 -11.77 1.65
N LYS A 177 -21.27 -12.77 1.07
CA LYS A 177 -22.43 -13.43 1.67
C LYS A 177 -22.06 -14.19 2.94
N VAL A 178 -20.92 -14.89 2.95
CA VAL A 178 -20.41 -15.58 4.17
C VAL A 178 -20.09 -14.58 5.27
N ILE A 179 -19.39 -13.49 4.94
CA ILE A 179 -19.03 -12.44 5.90
C ILE A 179 -20.29 -11.77 6.46
N LYS A 180 -21.24 -11.39 5.59
CA LYS A 180 -22.52 -10.77 5.97
C LYS A 180 -23.38 -11.71 6.80
N GLY A 181 -23.39 -13.00 6.48
CA GLY A 181 -24.12 -14.03 7.23
C GLY A 181 -23.57 -14.26 8.63
N GLY A 182 -22.28 -13.96 8.88
CA GLY A 182 -21.67 -13.90 10.20
C GLY A 182 -21.55 -15.22 10.97
N LYS A 183 -22.04 -16.33 10.42
CA LYS A 183 -22.02 -17.67 11.07
C LYS A 183 -20.61 -18.26 11.17
N VAL A 184 -19.77 -18.03 10.15
CA VAL A 184 -18.41 -18.56 10.07
C VAL A 184 -17.46 -17.38 10.00
N ARG A 185 -16.70 -17.18 11.07
CA ARG A 185 -15.77 -16.05 11.22
C ARG A 185 -14.46 -16.54 11.79
N THR A 186 -13.37 -16.18 11.12
CA THR A 186 -12.02 -16.42 11.60
C THR A 186 -11.69 -15.51 12.78
N ARG A 187 -10.57 -15.80 13.46
CA ARG A 187 -10.20 -15.15 14.72
C ARG A 187 -10.01 -13.63 14.63
N ASP A 188 -9.49 -13.15 13.51
CA ASP A 188 -9.32 -11.74 13.19
C ASP A 188 -10.66 -10.99 13.02
N LEU A 189 -11.71 -11.69 12.58
CA LEU A 189 -13.08 -11.18 12.50
C LEU A 189 -13.87 -11.38 13.81
N GLY A 190 -13.21 -11.76 14.90
CA GLY A 190 -13.81 -11.99 16.21
C GLY A 190 -14.56 -13.33 16.36
N GLY A 191 -14.33 -14.29 15.47
CA GLY A 191 -14.91 -15.64 15.57
C GLY A 191 -13.93 -16.71 16.02
N TYR A 192 -14.37 -17.97 15.97
CA TYR A 192 -13.59 -19.15 16.38
C TYR A 192 -13.44 -20.18 15.25
N SER A 193 -13.87 -19.86 14.03
CA SER A 193 -13.81 -20.77 12.89
C SER A 193 -12.39 -20.89 12.34
N THR A 194 -12.05 -22.06 11.82
CA THR A 194 -10.76 -22.31 11.16
C THR A 194 -10.75 -21.75 9.74
N THR A 195 -9.56 -21.67 9.12
CA THR A 195 -9.42 -21.32 7.69
C THR A 195 -10.24 -22.28 6.83
N SER A 196 -10.17 -23.57 7.13
CA SER A 196 -10.88 -24.62 6.38
C SER A 196 -12.40 -24.48 6.49
N ASP A 197 -12.92 -24.17 7.67
CA ASP A 197 -14.37 -23.94 7.86
C ASP A 197 -14.84 -22.74 7.05
N PHE A 198 -14.04 -21.67 7.03
CA PHE A 198 -14.35 -20.47 6.26
C PHE A 198 -14.38 -20.77 4.76
N VAL A 199 -13.35 -21.45 4.24
CA VAL A 199 -13.28 -21.84 2.82
C VAL A 199 -14.46 -22.74 2.45
N LYS A 200 -14.81 -23.73 3.29
CA LYS A 200 -15.96 -24.60 3.05
C LYS A 200 -17.27 -23.80 2.95
N SER A 201 -17.49 -22.88 3.88
CA SER A 201 -18.66 -21.99 3.85
C SER A 201 -18.73 -21.13 2.58
N VAL A 202 -17.58 -20.67 2.07
CA VAL A 202 -17.52 -19.94 0.79
C VAL A 202 -17.90 -20.87 -0.37
N ILE A 203 -17.35 -22.10 -0.41
CA ILE A 203 -17.68 -23.10 -1.43
C ILE A 203 -19.18 -23.43 -1.43
N ASP A 204 -19.77 -23.62 -0.25
CA ASP A 204 -21.20 -23.89 -0.09
C ASP A 204 -22.08 -22.71 -0.59
N ASN A 205 -21.53 -21.50 -0.70
CA ASN A 205 -22.20 -20.32 -1.24
C ASN A 205 -21.80 -19.98 -2.68
N LEU A 206 -20.95 -20.79 -3.34
CA LEU A 206 -20.69 -20.70 -4.78
C LEU A 206 -21.87 -21.31 -5.54
N HIS A 207 -22.99 -20.60 -5.54
CA HIS A 207 -24.11 -20.92 -6.41
C HIS A 207 -24.16 -19.93 -7.57
N PRO A 208 -24.47 -20.39 -8.80
CA PRO A 208 -24.75 -19.50 -9.91
C PRO A 208 -25.84 -18.52 -9.49
N HIS A 209 -25.60 -17.23 -9.70
CA HIS A 209 -26.70 -16.28 -9.86
C HIS A 209 -27.43 -16.68 -11.16
N TYR A 210 -28.40 -17.61 -11.07
CA TYR A 210 -29.48 -17.60 -12.04
C TYR A 210 -30.23 -16.29 -11.80
N GLY A 211 -30.06 -15.35 -12.73
CA GLY A 211 -30.62 -14.02 -12.64
C GLY A 211 -32.11 -14.05 -12.28
N ALA A 212 -32.47 -13.19 -11.34
CA ALA A 212 -33.81 -12.59 -11.29
C ALA A 212 -33.76 -11.29 -12.11
#